data_AF-A0A965UTW7-F1
#
_entry.id   AF-A0A965UTW7-F1
#
_cell.length_a   1.000
_cell.length_b   1.000
_cell.length_c   1.000
_cell.angle_alpha   90.00
_cell.angle_beta   90.00
_cell.angle_gamma   90.00
#
_symmetry.space_group_name_H-M   'P 1'
#
loop_
_entity.id
_entity.type
_entity.pdbx_description
1 polymer ?
#
loop_
_entity_poly.entity_id
_entity_poly.type
_entity_poly.pdbx_seq_one_letter_code
_entity_poly.pdbx_strand_id
1 'polypeptide(L)'
;MQVKKEFKELIPALTAEEFAQLEANCIAEGIRENILTWQGFIIDGHNRYEIAQKHGLPFGTQEKYFKDENDVREWMILNQFGRRNLSSYQRSILALQLEEVFSARAKKNLKISGENYGKGLQKSANPIIQTIDTRKELAKVAKVSHDTIAKVKKIEAIATPEVKAKLSTGEVSINQAYQEIKKEEKKAERDQRIEETKQKIEQENLIQPDKKYHVIAIDPPWAYSEKGGFDSENYDSVSNRGAVDYPTMSINQIKGIELPAAENCVLFLWTTHAFLEDSFSLVRQWGFQYKATLVWDKVKMGIGRTVRMQLEFCLLAVKGNPIIQGSSERDLIVESRREHSRKPEAFYEMVERMCIGNKLDYFSRQNRANWDHYGADQGKF
;
A
#
# COMPACT_ATOMS: atom_id res chain seq x y z
N MET A 1 13.27 -37.21 -34.44
CA MET A 1 13.22 -36.08 -33.50
C MET A 1 11.91 -36.12 -32.75
N GLN A 2 11.92 -35.71 -31.47
CA GLN A 2 10.72 -35.65 -30.63
C GLN A 2 10.50 -34.23 -30.13
N VAL A 3 9.24 -33.81 -30.05
CA VAL A 3 8.85 -32.53 -29.45
C VAL A 3 8.51 -32.78 -27.99
N LYS A 4 9.33 -32.27 -27.07
CA LYS A 4 9.00 -32.32 -25.64
C LYS A 4 8.08 -31.16 -25.30
N LYS A 5 6.90 -31.46 -24.76
CA LYS A 5 5.88 -30.45 -24.41
C LYS A 5 6.45 -29.32 -23.54
N GLU A 6 7.20 -29.70 -22.50
CA GLU A 6 7.86 -28.78 -21.57
C GLU A 6 8.86 -27.82 -22.26
N PHE A 7 9.53 -28.25 -23.33
CA PHE A 7 10.43 -27.38 -24.10
C PHE A 7 9.67 -26.46 -25.06
N LYS A 8 8.59 -26.96 -25.67
CA LYS A 8 7.73 -26.13 -26.53
C LYS A 8 7.03 -25.03 -25.73
N GLU A 9 6.57 -25.32 -24.52
CA GLU A 9 5.84 -24.38 -23.65
C GLU A 9 6.75 -23.40 -22.90
N LEU A 10 8.06 -23.68 -22.79
CA LEU A 10 9.02 -22.82 -22.09
C LEU A 10 9.16 -21.43 -22.73
N ILE A 11 9.00 -21.36 -24.05
CA ILE A 11 9.10 -20.12 -24.81
C ILE A 11 7.72 -19.74 -25.34
N PRO A 12 7.27 -18.47 -25.18
CA PRO A 12 6.02 -17.99 -25.73
C PRO A 12 5.91 -18.30 -27.23
N ALA A 13 4.76 -18.88 -27.59
CA ALA A 13 4.42 -19.15 -28.98
C ALA A 13 4.40 -17.85 -29.79
N LEU A 14 4.67 -17.98 -31.09
CA LEU A 14 4.51 -16.86 -32.02
C LEU A 14 3.02 -16.48 -32.09
N THR A 15 2.74 -15.20 -32.27
CA THR A 15 1.41 -14.74 -32.66
C THR A 15 1.03 -15.35 -34.02
N ALA A 16 -0.27 -15.37 -34.34
CA ALA A 16 -0.75 -15.91 -35.61
C ALA A 16 -0.10 -15.19 -36.82
N GLU A 17 0.09 -13.88 -36.72
CA GLU A 17 0.74 -13.06 -37.74
C GLU A 17 2.24 -13.38 -37.88
N GLU A 18 2.97 -13.45 -36.77
CA GLU A 18 4.40 -13.82 -36.79
C GLU A 18 4.61 -15.24 -37.34
N PHE A 19 3.74 -16.18 -36.99
CA PHE A 19 3.80 -17.54 -37.52
C PHE A 19 3.53 -17.57 -39.02
N ALA A 20 2.49 -16.87 -39.50
CA ALA A 20 2.17 -16.78 -40.91
C ALA A 20 3.32 -16.14 -41.73
N GLN A 21 3.95 -15.11 -41.19
CA GLN A 21 5.13 -14.50 -41.81
C GLN A 21 6.32 -15.46 -41.87
N LEU A 22 6.58 -16.19 -40.77
CA LEU A 22 7.64 -17.21 -40.74
C LEU A 22 7.36 -18.34 -41.74
N GLU A 23 6.11 -18.78 -41.83
CA GLU A 23 5.67 -19.81 -42.78
C GLU A 23 5.89 -19.36 -44.23
N ALA A 24 5.48 -18.15 -44.59
CA ALA A 24 5.73 -17.59 -45.91
C ALA A 24 7.23 -17.52 -46.26
N ASN A 25 8.06 -17.09 -45.31
CA ASN A 25 9.51 -17.01 -45.50
C ASN A 25 10.13 -18.41 -45.71
N CYS A 26 9.71 -19.40 -44.92
CA CYS A 26 10.19 -20.78 -45.06
C CYS A 26 9.78 -21.42 -46.39
N ILE A 27 8.59 -21.12 -46.91
CA ILE A 27 8.15 -21.62 -48.22
C ILE A 27 8.95 -20.96 -49.36
N ALA A 28 9.15 -19.65 -49.30
CA ALA A 28 9.83 -18.90 -50.35
C ALA A 28 11.34 -19.18 -50.42
N GLU A 29 11.99 -19.33 -49.27
CA GLU A 29 13.45 -19.35 -49.17
C GLU A 29 14.03 -20.66 -48.60
N GLY A 30 13.16 -21.58 -48.19
CA GLY A 30 13.54 -22.78 -47.45
C GLY A 30 13.89 -22.51 -45.97
N ILE A 31 14.19 -23.58 -45.23
CA ILE A 31 14.62 -23.47 -43.83
C ILE A 31 16.12 -23.23 -43.78
N ARG A 32 16.51 -21.98 -43.55
CA ARG A 32 17.93 -21.54 -43.57
C ARG A 32 18.74 -22.00 -42.37
N GLU A 33 18.14 -21.96 -41.18
CA GLU A 33 18.82 -22.29 -39.93
C GLU A 33 18.52 -23.73 -39.51
N ASN A 34 19.54 -24.42 -39.02
CA ASN A 34 19.40 -25.77 -38.48
C ASN A 34 18.45 -25.80 -37.28
N ILE A 35 17.67 -26.88 -37.21
CA ILE A 35 16.87 -27.20 -36.02
C ILE A 35 17.81 -27.79 -34.98
N LEU A 36 17.85 -27.17 -33.79
CA LEU A 36 18.77 -27.61 -32.75
C LEU A 36 18.12 -28.66 -31.87
N THR A 37 18.88 -29.72 -31.56
CA THR A 37 18.41 -30.85 -30.77
C THR A 37 19.33 -31.16 -29.60
N TRP A 38 18.78 -31.78 -28.55
CA TRP A 38 19.52 -32.40 -27.45
C TRP A 38 18.93 -33.78 -27.17
N GLN A 39 19.73 -34.85 -27.28
CA GLN A 39 19.27 -36.23 -27.07
C GLN A 39 18.03 -36.59 -27.92
N GLY A 40 17.97 -36.07 -29.15
CA GLY A 40 16.83 -36.27 -30.06
C GLY A 40 15.59 -35.40 -29.79
N PHE A 41 15.56 -34.60 -28.71
CA PHE A 41 14.51 -33.60 -28.44
C PHE A 41 14.83 -32.26 -29.09
N ILE A 42 13.80 -31.58 -29.61
CA ILE A 42 13.95 -30.22 -30.17
C ILE A 42 14.11 -29.21 -29.04
N ILE A 43 15.12 -28.36 -29.15
CA ILE A 43 15.40 -27.29 -28.19
C ILE A 43 15.33 -25.89 -28.83
N ASP A 44 15.44 -25.80 -30.16
CA ASP A 44 15.25 -24.56 -30.90
C ASP A 44 14.77 -24.84 -32.33
N GLY A 45 13.91 -23.97 -32.85
CA GLY A 45 13.30 -24.15 -34.17
C GLY A 45 12.00 -24.96 -34.17
N HIS A 46 11.26 -25.03 -33.06
CA HIS A 46 9.97 -25.72 -32.96
C HIS A 46 8.98 -25.33 -34.08
N ASN A 47 8.80 -24.03 -34.33
CA ASN A 47 7.89 -23.55 -35.37
C ASN A 47 8.39 -23.90 -36.77
N ARG A 48 9.72 -23.83 -37.00
CA ARG A 48 10.34 -24.23 -38.27
C ARG A 48 10.16 -25.73 -38.53
N TYR A 49 10.30 -26.56 -37.50
CA TYR A 49 10.02 -27.99 -37.59
C TYR A 49 8.57 -28.26 -37.97
N GLU A 50 7.62 -27.54 -37.36
CA GLU A 50 6.19 -27.66 -37.65
C GLU A 50 5.87 -27.28 -39.11
N ILE A 51 6.45 -26.18 -39.60
CA ILE A 51 6.32 -25.74 -41.01
C ILE A 51 6.98 -26.77 -41.95
N ALA A 52 8.14 -27.31 -41.60
CA ALA A 52 8.83 -28.32 -42.40
C ALA A 52 7.98 -29.57 -42.59
N GLN A 53 7.35 -30.06 -41.52
CA GLN A 53 6.46 -31.22 -41.54
C GLN A 53 5.21 -30.94 -42.37
N LYS A 54 4.63 -29.74 -42.25
CA LYS A 54 3.42 -29.34 -42.98
C LYS A 54 3.63 -29.27 -44.50
N HIS A 55 4.78 -28.75 -44.94
CA HIS A 55 5.05 -28.48 -46.36
C HIS A 55 6.07 -29.43 -47.00
N GLY A 56 6.57 -30.42 -46.26
CA GLY A 56 7.57 -31.36 -46.75
C GLY A 56 8.92 -30.71 -47.10
N LEU A 57 9.28 -29.62 -46.41
CA LEU A 57 10.50 -28.86 -46.71
C LEU A 57 11.74 -29.57 -46.14
N PRO A 58 12.88 -29.59 -46.86
CA PRO A 58 14.13 -30.09 -46.30
C PRO A 58 14.65 -29.15 -45.20
N PHE A 59 15.27 -29.73 -44.17
CA PHE A 59 15.88 -28.97 -43.08
C PHE A 59 17.14 -29.66 -42.56
N GLY A 60 18.10 -28.86 -42.08
CA GLY A 60 19.27 -29.35 -41.37
C GLY A 60 19.02 -29.49 -39.87
N THR A 61 19.77 -30.37 -39.22
CA THR A 61 19.74 -30.54 -37.76
C THR A 61 21.15 -30.38 -37.18
N GLN A 62 21.23 -29.87 -35.95
CA GLN A 62 22.49 -29.78 -35.22
C GLN A 62 22.26 -30.16 -33.76
N GLU A 63 23.03 -31.14 -33.29
CA GLU A 63 22.98 -31.55 -31.89
C GLU A 63 23.83 -30.63 -31.00
N LYS A 64 23.30 -30.33 -29.82
CA LYS A 64 23.97 -29.57 -28.75
C LYS A 64 24.13 -30.47 -27.53
N TYR A 65 25.22 -30.27 -26.80
CA TYR A 65 25.52 -31.01 -25.58
C TYR A 65 25.24 -30.14 -24.35
N PHE A 66 24.44 -30.69 -23.43
CA PHE A 66 24.15 -30.12 -22.11
C PHE A 66 24.23 -31.23 -21.07
N LYS A 67 24.61 -30.88 -19.84
CA LYS A 67 24.81 -31.86 -18.76
C LYS A 67 23.50 -32.53 -18.33
N ASP A 68 22.43 -31.75 -18.31
CA ASP A 68 21.12 -32.12 -17.86
C ASP A 68 20.08 -31.24 -18.55
N GLU A 69 18.82 -31.59 -18.33
CA GLU A 69 17.68 -30.87 -18.87
C GLU A 69 17.55 -29.43 -18.35
N ASN A 70 18.08 -29.13 -17.17
CA ASN A 70 17.98 -27.78 -16.61
C ASN A 70 18.89 -26.81 -17.37
N ASP A 71 20.09 -27.26 -17.75
CA ASP A 71 20.99 -26.49 -18.60
C ASP A 71 20.40 -26.26 -20.00
N VAL A 72 19.62 -27.21 -20.51
CA VAL A 72 18.85 -27.02 -21.74
C VAL A 72 17.86 -25.88 -21.58
N ARG A 73 17.04 -25.89 -20.50
CA ARG A 73 16.05 -24.83 -20.26
C ARG A 73 16.68 -23.45 -20.08
N GLU A 74 17.75 -23.37 -19.30
CA GLU A 74 18.51 -22.12 -19.10
C GLU A 74 19.05 -21.59 -20.44
N TRP A 75 19.67 -22.46 -21.23
CA TRP A 75 20.18 -22.11 -22.55
C TRP A 75 19.06 -21.66 -23.50
N MET A 76 17.91 -22.33 -23.51
CA MET A 76 16.77 -21.97 -24.37
C MET A 76 16.30 -20.53 -24.08
N ILE A 77 16.15 -20.17 -22.80
CA ILE A 77 15.73 -18.81 -22.40
C ILE A 77 16.79 -17.78 -22.78
N LEU A 78 18.07 -18.05 -22.50
CA LEU A 78 19.16 -17.14 -22.86
C LEU A 78 19.29 -16.95 -24.38
N ASN A 79 19.09 -18.02 -25.15
CA ASN A 79 19.10 -17.98 -26.61
C ASN A 79 17.95 -17.12 -27.16
N GLN A 80 16.77 -17.13 -26.54
CA GLN A 80 15.69 -16.23 -26.92
C GLN A 80 15.99 -14.76 -26.60
N PHE A 81 16.68 -14.47 -25.48
CA PHE A 81 17.07 -13.10 -25.13
C PHE A 81 18.03 -12.46 -26.13
N GLY A 82 18.82 -13.27 -26.86
CA GLY A 82 19.70 -12.78 -27.92
C GLY A 82 19.01 -12.52 -29.26
N ARG A 83 17.83 -13.12 -29.49
CA ARG A 83 17.13 -13.09 -30.79
C ARG A 83 15.93 -12.14 -30.82
N ARG A 84 15.43 -11.75 -29.66
CA ARG A 84 14.23 -10.91 -29.52
C ARG A 84 14.57 -9.64 -28.76
N ASN A 85 13.98 -8.52 -29.15
CA ASN A 85 14.00 -7.30 -28.36
C ASN A 85 12.96 -7.40 -27.23
N LEU A 86 13.26 -8.17 -26.18
CA LEU A 86 12.34 -8.41 -25.06
C LEU A 86 12.43 -7.31 -24.01
N SER A 87 11.28 -6.86 -23.54
CA SER A 87 11.20 -5.91 -22.43
C SER A 87 11.76 -6.52 -21.13
N SER A 88 12.17 -5.67 -20.18
CA SER A 88 12.64 -6.13 -18.88
C SER A 88 11.58 -6.96 -18.14
N TYR A 89 10.30 -6.68 -18.36
CA TYR A 89 9.19 -7.46 -17.81
C TYR A 89 9.15 -8.86 -18.43
N GLN A 90 9.16 -8.96 -19.77
CA GLN A 90 9.17 -10.25 -20.48
C GLN A 90 10.38 -11.11 -20.10
N ARG A 91 11.58 -10.51 -20.01
CA ARG A 91 12.79 -11.22 -19.54
C ARG A 91 12.64 -11.75 -18.11
N SER A 92 11.98 -10.98 -17.25
CA SER A 92 11.73 -11.38 -15.87
C SER A 92 10.71 -12.52 -15.78
N ILE A 93 9.64 -12.50 -16.59
CA ILE A 93 8.66 -13.59 -16.68
C ILE A 93 9.31 -14.89 -17.15
N LEU A 94 10.15 -14.81 -18.19
CA LEU A 94 10.89 -15.98 -18.69
C LEU A 94 11.88 -16.51 -17.65
N ALA A 95 12.59 -15.63 -16.94
CA ALA A 95 13.44 -16.07 -15.86
C ALA A 95 12.64 -16.76 -14.74
N LEU A 96 11.46 -16.25 -14.37
CA LEU A 96 10.61 -16.86 -13.32
C LEU A 96 10.23 -18.32 -13.63
N GLN A 97 10.17 -18.74 -14.89
CA GLN A 97 9.99 -20.16 -15.26
C GLN A 97 11.13 -21.07 -14.76
N LEU A 98 12.32 -20.52 -14.50
CA LEU A 98 13.46 -21.24 -13.94
C LEU A 98 13.49 -21.20 -12.41
N GLU A 99 12.51 -20.60 -11.73
CA GLU A 99 12.51 -20.49 -10.27
C GLU A 99 12.54 -21.88 -9.61
N GLU A 100 11.73 -22.81 -10.10
CA GLU A 100 11.71 -24.19 -9.60
C GLU A 100 13.02 -24.92 -9.85
N VAL A 101 13.64 -24.69 -11.00
CA VAL A 101 14.92 -25.26 -11.40
C VAL A 101 16.03 -24.81 -10.45
N PHE A 102 16.17 -23.51 -10.23
CA PHE A 102 17.17 -22.96 -9.32
C PHE A 102 16.90 -23.32 -7.86
N SER A 103 15.62 -23.36 -7.45
CA SER A 103 15.22 -23.81 -6.11
C SER A 103 15.59 -25.27 -5.86
N ALA A 104 15.34 -26.16 -6.83
CA ALA A 104 15.73 -27.57 -6.73
C ALA A 104 17.25 -27.73 -6.67
N ARG A 105 18.01 -26.96 -7.46
CA ARG A 105 19.48 -26.96 -7.43
C ARG A 105 20.02 -26.45 -6.09
N ALA A 106 19.45 -25.38 -5.54
CA ALA A 106 19.79 -24.85 -4.22
C ALA A 106 19.53 -25.88 -3.10
N LYS A 107 18.38 -26.57 -3.13
CA LYS A 107 18.06 -27.65 -2.18
C LYS A 107 19.04 -28.82 -2.27
N LYS A 108 19.40 -29.26 -3.49
CA LYS A 108 20.42 -30.31 -3.70
C LYS A 108 21.77 -29.90 -3.12
N ASN A 109 22.22 -28.66 -3.38
CA ASN A 109 23.48 -28.15 -2.84
C ASN A 109 23.47 -28.09 -1.31
N LEU A 110 22.34 -27.69 -0.70
CA LEU A 110 22.18 -27.70 0.76
C LEU A 110 22.23 -29.12 1.34
N LYS A 111 21.60 -30.10 0.68
CA LYS A 111 21.64 -31.50 1.10
C LYS A 111 23.05 -32.08 1.06
N ILE A 112 23.76 -31.91 -0.06
CA ILE A 112 25.15 -32.38 -0.22
C ILE A 112 26.08 -31.67 0.78
N SER A 113 25.87 -30.37 1.03
CA SER A 113 26.63 -29.64 2.04
C SER A 113 26.35 -30.13 3.46
N GLY A 114 25.11 -30.52 3.78
CA GLY A 114 24.74 -31.08 5.08
C GLY A 114 25.26 -32.50 5.31
N GLU A 115 25.31 -33.31 4.25
CA GLU A 115 25.87 -34.66 4.27
C GLU A 115 27.40 -34.66 4.41
N ASN A 116 28.10 -33.69 3.80
CA ASN A 116 29.57 -33.59 3.86
C ASN A 116 30.14 -32.87 5.09
N TYR A 117 29.37 -32.02 5.79
CA TYR A 117 29.92 -31.16 6.87
C TYR A 117 29.30 -31.33 8.25
N GLY A 118 28.28 -32.19 8.44
CA GLY A 118 27.68 -32.41 9.76
C GLY A 118 27.03 -31.15 10.36
N LYS A 119 26.13 -31.34 11.35
CA LYS A 119 25.52 -30.22 12.07
C LYS A 119 26.56 -29.54 12.97
N GLY A 120 27.23 -28.47 12.50
CA GLY A 120 27.97 -27.58 13.41
C GLY A 120 29.21 -26.83 12.91
N LEU A 121 29.65 -26.95 11.65
CA LEU A 121 30.88 -26.25 11.20
C LEU A 121 30.61 -24.81 10.70
N GLN A 122 31.51 -23.88 11.08
CA GLN A 122 31.46 -22.45 10.77
C GLN A 122 31.54 -22.16 9.26
N LYS A 123 30.77 -21.15 8.81
CA LYS A 123 30.54 -20.76 7.39
C LYS A 123 31.76 -20.22 6.62
N SER A 124 32.96 -20.18 7.20
CA SER A 124 34.02 -19.25 6.75
C SER A 124 35.31 -19.87 6.21
N ALA A 125 35.28 -21.09 5.68
CA ALA A 125 36.42 -21.61 4.90
C ALA A 125 35.89 -22.23 3.60
N ASN A 126 35.88 -21.43 2.53
CA ASN A 126 35.55 -21.77 1.13
C ASN A 126 34.58 -22.95 0.94
N PRO A 127 33.28 -22.71 0.74
CA PRO A 127 32.38 -23.81 0.50
C PRO A 127 32.73 -24.40 -0.87
N ILE A 128 33.22 -25.65 -0.88
CA ILE A 128 33.46 -26.45 -2.09
C ILE A 128 32.18 -26.50 -2.96
N ILE A 129 31.01 -26.26 -2.33
CA ILE A 129 29.71 -26.18 -2.98
C ILE A 129 29.21 -24.74 -2.96
N GLN A 130 29.12 -24.13 -4.14
CA GLN A 130 28.62 -22.76 -4.30
C GLN A 130 27.18 -22.65 -3.79
N THR A 131 26.92 -21.68 -2.91
CA THR A 131 25.56 -21.36 -2.45
C THR A 131 24.78 -20.71 -3.58
N ILE A 132 23.58 -21.22 -3.86
CA ILE A 132 22.71 -20.71 -4.92
C ILE A 132 21.61 -19.90 -4.27
N ASP A 133 21.61 -18.60 -4.53
CA ASP A 133 20.48 -17.71 -4.22
C ASP A 133 19.58 -17.63 -5.45
N THR A 134 18.44 -18.33 -5.40
CA THR A 134 17.47 -18.40 -6.49
C THR A 134 17.12 -17.01 -7.03
N ARG A 135 16.95 -16.00 -6.17
CA ARG A 135 16.59 -14.64 -6.60
C ARG A 135 17.72 -13.97 -7.39
N LYS A 136 18.97 -14.20 -7.00
CA LYS A 136 20.13 -13.64 -7.71
C LYS A 136 20.36 -14.32 -9.05
N GLU A 137 20.18 -15.63 -9.13
CA GLU A 137 20.31 -16.36 -10.39
C GLU A 137 19.20 -15.96 -11.38
N LEU A 138 17.95 -15.83 -10.93
CA LEU A 138 16.85 -15.30 -11.74
C LEU A 138 17.15 -13.89 -12.27
N ALA A 139 17.65 -13.01 -11.41
CA ALA A 139 18.01 -11.64 -11.77
C ALA A 139 19.15 -11.59 -12.80
N LYS A 140 20.18 -12.44 -12.65
CA LYS A 140 21.27 -12.58 -13.62
C LYS A 140 20.76 -13.04 -14.97
N VAL A 141 19.93 -14.11 -15.01
CA VAL A 141 19.36 -14.64 -16.24
C VAL A 141 18.56 -13.54 -16.96
N ALA A 142 17.63 -12.89 -16.26
CA ALA A 142 16.82 -11.81 -16.82
C ALA A 142 17.61 -10.52 -17.14
N LYS A 143 18.87 -10.40 -16.68
CA LYS A 143 19.68 -9.18 -16.75
C LYS A 143 18.97 -7.97 -16.14
N VAL A 144 18.40 -8.15 -14.95
CA VAL A 144 17.72 -7.11 -14.16
C VAL A 144 18.17 -7.15 -12.70
N SER A 145 17.71 -6.21 -11.87
CA SER A 145 17.96 -6.25 -10.42
C SER A 145 17.10 -7.33 -9.73
N HIS A 146 17.58 -7.85 -8.60
CA HIS A 146 16.81 -8.76 -7.75
C HIS A 146 15.48 -8.15 -7.27
N ASP A 147 15.45 -6.83 -7.03
CA ASP A 147 14.25 -6.07 -6.70
C ASP A 147 13.24 -6.08 -7.86
N THR A 148 13.70 -6.00 -9.10
CA THR A 148 12.84 -6.09 -10.29
C THR A 148 12.14 -7.45 -10.35
N ILE A 149 12.87 -8.55 -10.10
CA ILE A 149 12.26 -9.90 -10.06
C ILE A 149 11.18 -10.00 -8.99
N ALA A 150 11.44 -9.47 -7.78
CA ALA A 150 10.46 -9.46 -6.70
C ALA A 150 9.20 -8.64 -7.06
N LYS A 151 9.37 -7.47 -7.68
CA LYS A 151 8.26 -6.64 -8.16
C LYS A 151 7.45 -7.36 -9.24
N VAL A 152 8.10 -7.93 -10.24
CA VAL A 152 7.45 -8.68 -11.33
C VAL A 152 6.67 -9.86 -10.78
N LYS A 153 7.25 -10.62 -9.84
CA LYS A 153 6.55 -11.75 -9.21
C LYS A 153 5.26 -11.31 -8.51
N LYS A 154 5.29 -10.16 -7.81
CA LYS A 154 4.10 -9.60 -7.18
C LYS A 154 3.07 -9.12 -8.19
N ILE A 155 3.52 -8.41 -9.23
CA ILE A 155 2.67 -7.98 -10.34
C ILE A 155 2.00 -9.19 -11.00
N GLU A 156 2.74 -10.27 -11.23
CA GLU A 156 2.20 -11.44 -11.91
C GLU A 156 1.08 -12.14 -11.13
N ALA A 157 1.16 -12.11 -9.80
CA ALA A 157 0.15 -12.68 -8.93
C ALA A 157 -1.14 -11.86 -8.83
N ILE A 158 -1.07 -10.53 -9.00
CA ILE A 158 -2.18 -9.61 -8.65
C ILE A 158 -2.71 -8.84 -9.87
N ALA A 159 -1.85 -8.44 -10.81
CA ALA A 159 -2.21 -7.54 -11.89
C ALA A 159 -3.20 -8.18 -12.89
N THR A 160 -4.05 -7.34 -13.48
CA THR A 160 -5.00 -7.75 -14.52
C THR A 160 -4.28 -8.09 -15.84
N PRO A 161 -4.88 -8.89 -16.73
CA PRO A 161 -4.31 -9.19 -18.05
C PRO A 161 -3.97 -7.93 -18.86
N GLU A 162 -4.76 -6.87 -18.73
CA GLU A 162 -4.53 -5.59 -19.40
C GLU A 162 -3.22 -4.92 -18.93
N VAL A 163 -2.99 -4.86 -17.61
CA VAL A 163 -1.76 -4.28 -17.05
C VAL A 163 -0.53 -5.08 -17.47
N LYS A 164 -0.64 -6.42 -17.49
CA LYS A 164 0.43 -7.31 -17.98
C LYS A 164 0.75 -7.10 -19.46
N ALA A 165 -0.27 -6.84 -20.29
CA ALA A 165 -0.08 -6.50 -21.69
C ALA A 165 0.68 -5.17 -21.85
N LYS A 166 0.29 -4.13 -21.12
CA LYS A 166 0.97 -2.81 -21.13
C LYS A 166 2.41 -2.87 -20.62
N LEU A 167 2.68 -3.73 -19.63
CA LEU A 167 4.05 -4.00 -19.15
C LEU A 167 4.90 -4.74 -20.18
N SER A 168 4.27 -5.60 -20.98
CA SER A 168 4.96 -6.37 -22.02
C SER A 168 5.40 -5.48 -23.17
N THR A 169 4.56 -4.52 -23.58
CA THR A 169 4.89 -3.50 -24.61
C THR A 169 5.82 -2.40 -24.10
N GLY A 170 5.95 -2.25 -22.78
CA GLY A 170 6.74 -1.20 -22.15
C GLY A 170 6.02 0.14 -22.02
N GLU A 171 4.71 0.18 -22.30
CA GLU A 171 3.86 1.37 -22.09
C GLU A 171 3.81 1.77 -20.60
N VAL A 172 3.84 0.79 -19.70
CA VAL A 172 3.91 0.99 -18.25
C VAL A 172 5.22 0.42 -17.72
N SER A 173 5.87 1.14 -16.80
CA SER A 173 7.07 0.63 -16.13
C SER A 173 6.74 -0.37 -15.00
N ILE A 174 7.62 -1.35 -14.76
CA ILE A 174 7.48 -2.32 -13.66
C ILE A 174 7.33 -1.59 -12.32
N ASN A 175 8.07 -0.49 -12.10
CA ASN A 175 7.99 0.24 -10.85
C ASN A 175 6.63 0.93 -10.68
N GLN A 176 6.09 1.52 -11.73
CA GLN A 176 4.78 2.17 -11.69
C GLN A 176 3.67 1.16 -11.34
N ALA A 177 3.56 0.07 -12.10
CA ALA A 177 2.56 -0.98 -11.84
C ALA A 177 2.68 -1.56 -10.42
N TYR A 178 3.91 -1.74 -9.93
CA TYR A 178 4.14 -2.19 -8.55
C TYR A 178 3.66 -1.18 -7.49
N GLN A 179 3.89 0.12 -7.70
CA GLN A 179 3.43 1.14 -6.75
C GLN A 179 1.90 1.25 -6.73
N GLU A 180 1.25 1.08 -7.88
CA GLU A 180 -0.22 1.08 -7.99
C GLU A 180 -0.82 -0.09 -7.18
N ILE A 181 -0.31 -1.32 -7.36
CA ILE A 181 -0.74 -2.48 -6.56
C ILE A 181 -0.53 -2.23 -5.07
N LYS A 182 0.64 -1.73 -4.68
CA LYS A 182 0.95 -1.44 -3.27
C LYS A 182 0.05 -0.35 -2.69
N LYS A 183 -0.37 0.62 -3.51
CA LYS A 183 -1.34 1.67 -3.13
C LYS A 183 -2.71 1.08 -2.86
N GLU A 184 -3.18 0.18 -3.72
CA GLU A 184 -4.49 -0.47 -3.58
C GLU A 184 -4.55 -1.40 -2.37
N GLU A 185 -3.53 -2.25 -2.16
CA GLU A 185 -3.48 -3.15 -0.99
C GLU A 185 -3.52 -2.37 0.33
N LYS A 186 -2.70 -1.32 0.47
CA LYS A 186 -2.70 -0.48 1.67
C LYS A 186 -4.03 0.23 1.90
N LYS A 187 -4.70 0.64 0.81
CA LYS A 187 -6.03 1.25 0.89
C LYS A 187 -7.03 0.22 1.44
N ALA A 188 -7.04 -0.99 0.89
CA ALA A 188 -7.89 -2.08 1.35
C ALA A 188 -7.62 -2.46 2.82
N GLU A 189 -6.36 -2.59 3.23
CA GLU A 189 -5.97 -2.85 4.62
C GLU A 189 -6.47 -1.75 5.57
N ARG A 190 -6.37 -0.47 5.17
CA ARG A 190 -6.87 0.65 5.97
C ARG A 190 -8.39 0.64 6.08
N ASP A 191 -9.08 0.46 4.95
CA ASP A 191 -10.54 0.41 4.90
C ASP A 191 -11.07 -0.73 5.78
N GLN A 192 -10.40 -1.88 5.75
CA GLN A 192 -10.69 -3.00 6.64
C GLN A 192 -10.54 -2.63 8.12
N ARG A 193 -9.41 -2.00 8.52
CA ARG A 193 -9.20 -1.57 9.92
C ARG A 193 -10.26 -0.58 10.40
N ILE A 194 -10.66 0.35 9.52
CA ILE A 194 -11.72 1.33 9.83
C ILE A 194 -13.04 0.60 10.06
N GLU A 195 -13.37 -0.38 9.22
CA GLU A 195 -14.60 -1.16 9.33
C GLU A 195 -14.63 -2.02 10.60
N GLU A 196 -13.53 -2.70 10.92
CA GLU A 196 -13.36 -3.43 12.18
C GLU A 196 -13.55 -2.49 13.39
N THR A 197 -13.03 -1.26 13.32
CA THR A 197 -13.21 -0.27 14.39
C THR A 197 -14.67 0.18 14.50
N LYS A 198 -15.38 0.42 13.40
CA LYS A 198 -16.82 0.76 13.43
C LYS A 198 -17.64 -0.33 14.09
N GLN A 199 -17.41 -1.59 13.69
CA GLN A 199 -18.11 -2.73 14.26
C GLN A 199 -17.88 -2.85 15.77
N LYS A 200 -16.65 -2.58 16.23
CA LYS A 200 -16.34 -2.54 17.66
C LYS A 200 -17.12 -1.43 18.40
N ILE A 201 -17.17 -0.22 17.82
CA ILE A 201 -17.91 0.91 18.40
C ILE A 201 -19.41 0.60 18.51
N GLU A 202 -19.99 -0.01 17.47
CA GLU A 202 -21.40 -0.43 17.46
C GLU A 202 -21.68 -1.48 18.54
N GLN A 203 -20.76 -2.43 18.75
CA GLN A 203 -20.87 -3.45 19.80
C GLN A 203 -20.74 -2.89 21.23
N GLU A 204 -19.88 -1.88 21.43
CA GLU A 204 -19.69 -1.23 22.73
C GLU A 204 -20.96 -0.49 23.22
N ASN A 205 -21.90 -0.19 22.31
CA ASN A 205 -23.19 0.46 22.59
C ASN A 205 -23.06 1.63 23.59
N LEU A 206 -22.19 2.58 23.25
CA LEU A 206 -21.82 3.68 24.13
C LEU A 206 -23.04 4.54 24.49
N ILE A 207 -23.47 4.44 25.74
CA ILE A 207 -24.58 5.23 26.29
C ILE A 207 -24.04 6.61 26.68
N GLN A 208 -24.64 7.65 26.11
CA GLN A 208 -24.34 9.02 26.50
C GLN A 208 -24.72 9.25 27.96
N PRO A 209 -23.91 9.97 28.75
CA PRO A 209 -24.28 10.27 30.13
C PRO A 209 -25.62 11.02 30.21
N ASP A 210 -26.53 10.56 31.07
CA ASP A 210 -27.86 11.18 31.30
C ASP A 210 -27.76 12.54 32.05
N LYS A 211 -26.58 12.81 32.60
CA LYS A 211 -26.25 14.03 33.31
C LYS A 211 -26.12 15.22 32.35
N LYS A 212 -26.57 16.41 32.77
CA LYS A 212 -26.34 17.66 32.04
C LYS A 212 -25.02 18.34 32.46
N TYR A 213 -24.36 18.95 31.50
CA TYR A 213 -23.03 19.54 31.65
C TYR A 213 -23.02 21.05 31.50
N HIS A 214 -22.25 21.71 32.37
CA HIS A 214 -22.04 23.15 32.34
C HIS A 214 -20.87 23.52 31.42
N VAL A 215 -19.99 22.56 31.14
CA VAL A 215 -18.87 22.71 30.22
C VAL A 215 -18.78 21.49 29.32
N ILE A 216 -18.71 21.70 28.02
CA ILE A 216 -18.48 20.64 27.04
C ILE A 216 -17.28 21.03 26.19
N ALA A 217 -16.22 20.22 26.23
CA ALA A 217 -15.18 20.22 25.22
C ALA A 217 -15.50 19.12 24.20
N ILE A 218 -15.39 19.41 22.91
CA ILE A 218 -15.68 18.44 21.86
C ILE A 218 -14.64 18.53 20.74
N ASP A 219 -14.09 17.39 20.34
CA ASP A 219 -13.16 17.22 19.22
C ASP A 219 -13.74 16.22 18.20
N PRO A 220 -14.65 16.66 17.31
CA PRO A 220 -15.33 15.74 16.40
C PRO A 220 -14.36 14.97 15.50
N PRO A 221 -14.65 13.71 15.16
CA PRO A 221 -13.84 12.94 14.22
C PRO A 221 -14.14 13.39 12.79
N TRP A 222 -13.65 14.57 12.40
CA TRP A 222 -13.98 15.23 11.13
C TRP A 222 -13.68 14.38 9.89
N ALA A 223 -14.64 14.28 8.97
CA ALA A 223 -14.50 13.60 7.68
C ALA A 223 -13.72 14.44 6.65
N TYR A 224 -12.38 14.49 6.78
CA TYR A 224 -11.51 15.25 5.86
C TYR A 224 -11.66 14.84 4.38
N SER A 225 -12.13 13.61 4.10
CA SER A 225 -12.46 13.14 2.76
C SER A 225 -13.49 14.02 2.05
N GLU A 226 -14.49 14.55 2.77
CA GLU A 226 -15.57 15.38 2.21
C GLU A 226 -15.10 16.79 1.81
N LYS A 227 -14.03 17.30 2.42
CA LYS A 227 -13.45 18.63 2.11
C LYS A 227 -12.38 18.56 1.03
N GLY A 228 -12.30 17.45 0.29
CA GLY A 228 -11.23 17.18 -0.65
C GLY A 228 -9.87 17.03 0.03
N GLY A 229 -9.84 16.68 1.32
CA GLY A 229 -8.63 16.32 2.07
C GLY A 229 -7.95 15.08 1.49
N PHE A 230 -6.90 14.58 2.15
CA PHE A 230 -6.07 13.47 1.66
C PHE A 230 -6.77 12.10 1.68
N ASP A 231 -7.93 11.96 1.04
CA ASP A 231 -8.58 10.66 0.83
C ASP A 231 -9.39 10.57 -0.47
N SER A 232 -8.81 9.91 -1.46
CA SER A 232 -9.28 8.59 -1.96
C SER A 232 -8.83 8.33 -3.40
N GLU A 233 -8.54 9.38 -4.18
CA GLU A 233 -8.03 9.27 -5.56
C GLU A 233 -6.56 9.70 -5.68
N ASN A 234 -6.17 10.82 -5.05
CA ASN A 234 -4.83 11.42 -5.18
C ASN A 234 -3.85 11.07 -4.04
N TYR A 235 -4.06 9.94 -3.36
CA TYR A 235 -3.18 9.48 -2.27
C TYR A 235 -1.83 8.99 -2.81
N ASP A 236 -0.73 9.57 -2.29
CA ASP A 236 0.63 9.04 -2.42
C ASP A 236 0.90 8.11 -1.23
N SER A 237 0.62 6.82 -1.42
CA SER A 237 0.71 5.75 -0.42
C SER A 237 2.13 5.39 0.02
N VAL A 238 3.13 6.11 -0.48
CA VAL A 238 4.53 6.00 -0.08
C VAL A 238 4.86 6.98 1.03
N SER A 239 4.18 8.14 1.11
CA SER A 239 4.43 9.15 2.15
C SER A 239 3.26 9.23 3.12
N ASN A 240 3.54 8.96 4.39
CA ASN A 240 2.64 8.82 5.55
C ASN A 240 1.78 10.07 5.91
N ARG A 241 1.28 10.84 4.93
CA ARG A 241 0.80 12.21 5.13
C ARG A 241 -0.71 12.29 5.19
N GLY A 242 -1.25 12.25 6.41
CA GLY A 242 -2.61 12.71 6.72
C GLY A 242 -3.71 11.65 6.66
N ALA A 243 -3.37 10.36 6.56
CA ALA A 243 -4.34 9.29 6.67
C ALA A 243 -4.85 9.17 8.12
N VAL A 244 -6.17 9.16 8.25
CA VAL A 244 -6.87 8.95 9.51
C VAL A 244 -7.24 7.46 9.60
N ASP A 245 -6.64 6.74 10.54
CA ASP A 245 -6.90 5.30 10.77
C ASP A 245 -8.09 5.06 11.72
N TYR A 246 -9.03 5.99 11.81
CA TYR A 246 -10.24 5.86 12.64
C TYR A 246 -11.50 6.28 11.88
N PRO A 247 -12.69 5.76 12.25
CA PRO A 247 -13.95 6.18 11.67
C PRO A 247 -14.18 7.68 11.83
N THR A 248 -14.60 8.33 10.75
CA THR A 248 -14.93 9.77 10.76
C THR A 248 -16.43 9.98 10.64
N MET A 249 -16.90 11.17 11.01
CA MET A 249 -18.29 11.60 10.91
C MET A 249 -18.40 12.74 9.90
N SER A 250 -19.39 12.62 9.00
CA SER A 250 -19.81 13.70 8.11
C SER A 250 -20.31 14.90 8.92
N ILE A 251 -20.30 16.09 8.30
CA ILE A 251 -20.85 17.29 8.95
C ILE A 251 -22.31 17.11 9.37
N ASN A 252 -23.11 16.39 8.58
CA ASN A 252 -24.51 16.14 8.92
C ASN A 252 -24.67 15.21 10.13
N GLN A 253 -23.83 14.18 10.24
CA GLN A 253 -23.81 13.32 11.42
C GLN A 253 -23.40 14.10 12.67
N ILE A 254 -22.38 14.96 12.57
CA ILE A 254 -21.94 15.82 13.69
C ILE A 254 -23.06 16.80 14.08
N LYS A 255 -23.73 17.42 13.11
CA LYS A 255 -24.89 18.32 13.35
C LYS A 255 -26.02 17.62 14.12
N GLY A 256 -26.23 16.33 13.87
CA GLY A 256 -27.26 15.52 14.52
C GLY A 256 -26.94 15.11 15.96
N ILE A 257 -25.75 15.43 16.49
CA ILE A 257 -25.40 15.11 17.88
C ILE A 257 -26.25 15.95 18.83
N GLU A 258 -26.97 15.28 19.73
CA GLU A 258 -27.64 15.92 20.86
C GLU A 258 -26.66 16.09 22.02
N LEU A 259 -26.11 17.31 22.17
CA LEU A 259 -25.20 17.60 23.27
C LEU A 259 -25.94 17.60 24.61
N PRO A 260 -25.39 16.98 25.68
CA PRO A 260 -26.02 16.93 26.99
C PRO A 260 -25.76 18.23 27.76
N ALA A 261 -26.00 19.37 27.10
CA ALA A 261 -25.76 20.70 27.63
C ALA A 261 -26.84 21.10 28.65
N ALA A 262 -26.42 21.68 29.77
CA ALA A 262 -27.31 22.39 30.69
C ALA A 262 -27.90 23.65 30.04
N GLU A 263 -28.87 24.28 30.70
CA GLU A 263 -29.46 25.56 30.24
C GLU A 263 -28.40 26.66 30.10
N ASN A 264 -27.47 26.70 31.06
CA ASN A 264 -26.31 27.57 31.07
C ASN A 264 -25.06 26.72 30.86
N CYS A 265 -24.46 26.81 29.67
CA CYS A 265 -23.38 25.92 29.27
C CYS A 265 -22.31 26.66 28.46
N VAL A 266 -21.04 26.30 28.67
CA VAL A 266 -19.89 26.71 27.87
C VAL A 266 -19.49 25.58 26.94
N LEU A 267 -19.35 25.87 25.66
CA LEU A 267 -18.89 24.94 24.63
C LEU A 267 -17.52 25.34 24.12
N PHE A 268 -16.62 24.37 24.08
CA PHE A 268 -15.31 24.44 23.44
C PHE A 268 -15.29 23.44 22.28
N LEU A 269 -15.41 23.94 21.04
CA LEU A 269 -15.42 23.10 19.84
C LEU A 269 -14.08 23.18 19.12
N TRP A 270 -13.30 22.10 19.18
CA TRP A 270 -12.06 21.97 18.44
C TRP A 270 -12.31 21.78 16.94
N THR A 271 -11.53 22.50 16.15
CA THR A 271 -11.63 22.50 14.69
C THR A 271 -10.30 22.84 14.02
N THR A 272 -10.27 22.72 12.70
CA THR A 272 -9.11 23.04 11.87
C THR A 272 -9.49 23.96 10.74
N HIS A 273 -8.51 24.43 9.97
CA HIS A 273 -8.77 25.27 8.79
C HIS A 273 -9.80 24.65 7.83
N ALA A 274 -9.84 23.33 7.68
CA ALA A 274 -10.76 22.66 6.74
C ALA A 274 -12.24 22.73 7.17
N PHE A 275 -12.49 22.88 8.48
CA PHE A 275 -13.83 22.78 9.08
C PHE A 275 -14.22 24.03 9.86
N LEU A 276 -13.39 25.08 9.83
CA LEU A 276 -13.61 26.29 10.62
C LEU A 276 -14.97 26.93 10.29
N GLU A 277 -15.31 27.03 9.00
CA GLU A 277 -16.61 27.56 8.56
C GLU A 277 -17.79 26.68 9.03
N ASP A 278 -17.70 25.36 8.85
CA ASP A 278 -18.74 24.42 9.30
C ASP A 278 -18.95 24.47 10.82
N SER A 279 -17.87 24.73 11.56
CA SER A 279 -17.88 24.78 13.03
C SER A 279 -18.74 25.93 13.56
N PHE A 280 -18.76 27.07 12.88
CA PHE A 280 -19.70 28.14 13.22
C PHE A 280 -21.16 27.74 12.98
N SER A 281 -21.44 26.96 11.93
CA SER A 281 -22.77 26.43 11.68
C SER A 281 -23.19 25.44 12.76
N LEU A 282 -22.27 24.58 13.22
CA LEU A 282 -22.51 23.62 14.29
C LEU A 282 -22.85 24.30 15.62
N VAL A 283 -22.04 25.31 16.00
CA VAL A 283 -22.30 26.12 17.20
C VAL A 283 -23.73 26.67 17.20
N ARG A 284 -24.18 27.26 16.07
CA ARG A 284 -25.54 27.78 15.93
C ARG A 284 -26.61 26.69 16.00
N GLN A 285 -26.39 25.57 15.32
CA GLN A 285 -27.33 24.43 15.30
C GLN A 285 -27.57 23.85 16.70
N TRP A 286 -26.52 23.75 17.51
CA TRP A 286 -26.62 23.27 18.88
C TRP A 286 -27.19 24.31 19.87
N GLY A 287 -27.59 25.49 19.38
CA GLY A 287 -28.18 26.55 20.19
C GLY A 287 -27.18 27.34 21.04
N PHE A 288 -25.91 27.36 20.64
CA PHE A 288 -24.87 28.16 21.29
C PHE A 288 -24.60 29.45 20.50
N GLN A 289 -24.16 30.47 21.22
CA GLN A 289 -23.66 31.73 20.67
C GLN A 289 -22.14 31.75 20.72
N TYR A 290 -21.51 31.92 19.57
CA TYR A 290 -20.06 32.13 19.47
C TYR A 290 -19.63 33.36 20.27
N LYS A 291 -18.46 33.28 20.93
CA LYS A 291 -17.85 34.38 21.69
C LYS A 291 -16.42 34.68 21.27
N ALA A 292 -15.57 33.66 21.15
CA ALA A 292 -14.17 33.84 20.79
C ALA A 292 -13.60 32.58 20.14
N THR A 293 -12.44 32.72 19.50
CA THR A 293 -11.68 31.59 18.96
C THR A 293 -10.33 31.51 19.66
N LEU A 294 -10.07 30.40 20.34
CA LEU A 294 -8.75 30.08 20.83
C LEU A 294 -7.92 29.47 19.70
N VAL A 295 -6.62 29.74 19.70
CA VAL A 295 -5.65 29.26 18.73
C VAL A 295 -4.62 28.42 19.46
N TRP A 296 -4.48 27.16 19.03
CA TRP A 296 -3.38 26.32 19.46
C TRP A 296 -2.24 26.38 18.44
N ASP A 297 -1.15 27.04 18.83
CA ASP A 297 0.12 26.98 18.12
C ASP A 297 0.89 25.71 18.51
N LYS A 298 1.02 24.83 17.52
CA LYS A 298 1.71 23.54 17.64
C LYS A 298 3.23 23.64 17.60
N VAL A 299 3.79 24.85 17.57
CA VAL A 299 5.22 25.22 17.53
C VAL A 299 5.94 24.84 16.24
N LYS A 300 5.68 23.64 15.74
CA LYS A 300 6.27 23.10 14.51
C LYS A 300 5.28 23.17 13.37
N MET A 301 5.77 23.58 12.20
CA MET A 301 5.02 23.56 10.96
C MET A 301 4.55 22.14 10.58
N GLY A 302 3.30 22.00 10.17
CA GLY A 302 2.68 20.78 9.68
C GLY A 302 2.55 20.75 8.16
N ILE A 303 1.66 19.88 7.67
CA ILE A 303 1.38 19.70 6.23
C ILE A 303 0.35 20.76 5.80
N GLY A 304 0.34 21.15 4.53
CA GLY A 304 -0.73 21.96 3.96
C GLY A 304 -0.55 22.15 2.46
N ARG A 305 -1.61 22.58 1.77
CA ARG A 305 -1.64 22.75 0.31
C ARG A 305 -1.34 24.19 -0.08
N THR A 306 -2.23 25.12 0.31
CA THR A 306 -2.10 26.56 0.02
C THR A 306 -1.10 27.23 0.96
N VAL A 307 -1.20 26.92 2.25
CA VAL A 307 -0.27 27.36 3.29
C VAL A 307 0.10 26.17 4.15
N ARG A 308 1.24 26.22 4.83
CA ARG A 308 1.68 25.15 5.73
C ARG A 308 0.96 25.28 7.07
N MET A 309 0.20 24.26 7.46
CA MET A 309 -0.65 24.34 8.65
C MET A 309 0.16 24.12 9.92
N GLN A 310 0.10 25.05 10.86
CA GLN A 310 0.68 24.92 12.19
C GLN A 310 -0.38 25.02 13.30
N LEU A 311 -1.51 25.65 13.00
CA LEU A 311 -2.50 26.01 14.01
C LEU A 311 -3.67 25.02 14.02
N GLU A 312 -4.26 24.84 15.20
CA GLU A 312 -5.64 24.37 15.38
C GLU A 312 -6.45 25.43 16.11
N PHE A 313 -7.77 25.35 15.98
CA PHE A 313 -8.68 26.34 16.54
C PHE A 313 -9.63 25.67 17.53
N CYS A 314 -10.05 26.40 18.56
CA CYS A 314 -11.12 25.97 19.45
C CYS A 314 -12.12 27.12 19.59
N LEU A 315 -13.35 26.91 19.11
CA LEU A 315 -14.40 27.91 19.24
C LEU A 315 -14.94 27.87 20.68
N LEU A 316 -14.87 29.02 21.36
CA LEU A 316 -15.57 29.26 22.61
C LEU A 316 -16.97 29.80 22.29
N ALA A 317 -17.99 29.10 22.75
CA ALA A 317 -19.38 29.48 22.60
C ALA A 317 -20.15 29.25 23.90
N VAL A 318 -21.30 29.91 24.07
CA VAL A 318 -22.12 29.80 25.28
C VAL A 318 -23.60 29.62 24.95
N LYS A 319 -24.30 28.88 25.81
CA LYS A 319 -25.74 28.73 25.84
C LYS A 319 -26.25 29.31 27.15
N GLY A 320 -27.32 30.12 27.10
CA GLY A 320 -27.80 30.84 28.27
C GLY A 320 -26.78 31.86 28.79
N ASN A 321 -26.72 31.99 30.12
CA ASN A 321 -25.81 32.88 30.85
C ASN A 321 -24.92 32.08 31.81
N PRO A 322 -23.94 31.31 31.30
CA PRO A 322 -23.06 30.52 32.16
C PRO A 322 -22.12 31.42 32.99
N ILE A 323 -21.76 30.91 34.16
CA ILE A 323 -20.77 31.55 35.02
C ILE A 323 -19.38 31.19 34.49
N ILE A 324 -18.67 32.20 33.98
CA ILE A 324 -17.25 32.12 33.63
C ILE A 324 -16.53 33.00 34.63
N GLN A 325 -15.62 32.41 35.42
CA GLN A 325 -14.80 33.18 36.36
C GLN A 325 -13.93 34.15 35.58
N GLY A 326 -13.88 35.41 36.03
CA GLY A 326 -13.12 36.46 35.37
C GLY A 326 -11.70 35.97 35.06
N SER A 327 -11.34 35.96 33.78
CA SER A 327 -10.10 35.35 33.33
C SER A 327 -9.21 36.38 32.64
N SER A 328 -7.92 36.30 32.94
CA SER A 328 -6.84 36.93 32.18
C SER A 328 -6.26 35.99 31.13
N GLU A 329 -6.98 34.89 30.84
CA GLU A 329 -6.53 33.85 29.93
C GLU A 329 -6.48 34.39 28.51
N ARG A 330 -5.42 34.01 27.79
CA ARG A 330 -5.21 34.45 26.41
C ARG A 330 -5.87 33.48 25.45
N ASP A 331 -6.22 34.01 24.29
CA ASP A 331 -6.72 33.26 23.15
C ASP A 331 -5.64 32.44 22.43
N LEU A 332 -4.39 32.48 22.88
CA LEU A 332 -3.26 31.74 22.31
C LEU A 332 -2.71 30.70 23.30
N ILE A 333 -2.67 29.44 22.84
CA ILE A 333 -2.05 28.30 23.53
C ILE A 333 -0.83 27.87 22.71
N VAL A 334 0.37 27.91 23.31
CA VAL A 334 1.61 27.45 22.66
C VAL A 334 2.05 26.15 23.32
N GLU A 335 1.85 25.02 22.65
CA GLU A 335 2.22 23.69 23.16
C GLU A 335 2.58 22.76 21.99
N SER A 336 3.66 21.99 22.11
CA SER A 336 4.06 21.08 21.03
C SER A 336 3.08 19.92 20.85
N ARG A 337 2.84 19.52 19.60
CA ARG A 337 2.07 18.31 19.28
C ARG A 337 2.66 17.06 19.96
N ARG A 338 1.77 16.26 20.53
CA ARG A 338 2.05 14.91 21.03
C ARG A 338 1.44 13.86 20.08
N GLU A 339 0.82 12.82 20.62
CA GLU A 339 0.15 11.76 19.86
C GLU A 339 -0.99 12.33 18.98
N HIS A 340 -1.34 11.58 17.92
CA HIS A 340 -2.32 12.05 16.92
C HIS A 340 -3.67 12.41 17.55
N SER A 341 -4.15 13.63 17.27
CA SER A 341 -5.39 14.22 17.81
C SER A 341 -5.40 14.53 19.31
N ARG A 342 -4.27 14.38 20.03
CA ARG A 342 -4.20 14.75 21.46
C ARG A 342 -4.13 16.26 21.61
N LYS A 343 -5.12 16.83 22.30
CA LYS A 343 -5.24 18.27 22.57
C LYS A 343 -4.27 18.74 23.67
N PRO A 344 -3.89 20.03 23.69
CA PRO A 344 -2.88 20.56 24.62
C PRO A 344 -3.37 20.50 26.07
N GLU A 345 -2.49 20.19 27.01
CA GLU A 345 -2.90 20.12 28.42
C GLU A 345 -3.16 21.50 29.01
N ALA A 346 -2.46 22.52 28.52
CA ALA A 346 -2.70 23.92 28.87
C ALA A 346 -4.16 24.37 28.59
N PHE A 347 -4.84 23.76 27.61
CA PHE A 347 -6.26 24.03 27.37
C PHE A 347 -7.12 23.56 28.55
N TYR A 348 -6.95 22.32 29.02
CA TYR A 348 -7.77 21.78 30.10
C TYR A 348 -7.51 22.51 31.41
N GLU A 349 -6.25 22.85 31.71
CA GLU A 349 -5.90 23.67 32.87
C GLU A 349 -6.56 25.05 32.82
N MET A 350 -6.60 25.68 31.65
CA MET A 350 -7.31 26.95 31.43
C MET A 350 -8.81 26.80 31.68
N VAL A 351 -9.44 25.76 31.13
CA VAL A 351 -10.88 25.52 31.31
C VAL A 351 -11.22 25.25 32.79
N GLU A 352 -10.38 24.51 33.52
CA GLU A 352 -10.55 24.28 34.97
C GLU A 352 -10.51 25.57 35.79
N ARG A 353 -9.67 26.54 35.42
CA ARG A 353 -9.61 27.84 36.10
C ARG A 353 -10.79 28.75 35.73
N MET A 354 -11.26 28.69 34.49
CA MET A 354 -12.29 29.60 33.98
C MET A 354 -13.71 29.14 34.28
N CYS A 355 -13.96 27.84 34.25
CA CYS A 355 -15.31 27.29 34.19
C CYS A 355 -15.61 26.40 35.38
N ILE A 356 -16.82 26.56 35.93
CA ILE A 356 -17.29 25.81 37.08
C ILE A 356 -18.36 24.78 36.69
N GLY A 357 -18.53 23.78 37.54
CA GLY A 357 -19.55 22.74 37.39
C GLY A 357 -19.09 21.52 36.59
N ASN A 358 -20.06 20.67 36.27
CA ASN A 358 -19.84 19.41 35.57
C ASN A 358 -19.26 19.62 34.17
N LYS A 359 -18.20 18.89 33.83
CA LYS A 359 -17.48 18.98 32.55
C LYS A 359 -17.49 17.66 31.79
N LEU A 360 -17.66 17.73 30.47
CA LEU A 360 -17.66 16.59 29.56
C LEU A 360 -16.61 16.80 28.46
N ASP A 361 -15.77 15.80 28.24
CA ASP A 361 -14.83 15.75 27.12
C ASP A 361 -15.34 14.75 26.06
N TYR A 362 -15.87 15.28 24.96
CA TYR A 362 -16.62 14.57 23.95
C TYR A 362 -15.69 14.17 22.78
N PHE A 363 -15.62 12.87 22.51
CA PHE A 363 -14.67 12.17 21.63
C PHE A 363 -13.21 12.10 22.12
N SER A 364 -12.97 12.39 23.40
CA SER A 364 -11.62 12.30 23.96
C SER A 364 -11.16 10.87 24.18
N ARG A 365 -9.86 10.66 23.98
CA ARG A 365 -9.19 9.36 24.13
C ARG A 365 -8.38 9.25 25.42
N GLN A 366 -8.32 10.33 26.21
CA GLN A 366 -7.52 10.42 27.41
C GLN A 366 -8.43 10.74 28.60
N ASN A 367 -8.29 9.96 29.66
CA ASN A 367 -9.03 10.17 30.89
C ASN A 367 -8.42 11.31 31.71
N ARG A 368 -9.27 12.21 32.21
CA ARG A 368 -8.90 13.34 33.07
C ARG A 368 -9.67 13.32 34.37
N ALA A 369 -8.98 13.64 35.46
CA ALA A 369 -9.65 13.90 36.73
C ALA A 369 -10.61 15.08 36.56
N ASN A 370 -11.80 15.00 37.17
CA ASN A 370 -12.87 16.02 37.14
C ASN A 370 -13.60 16.20 35.80
N TRP A 371 -13.34 15.35 34.81
CA TRP A 371 -14.07 15.32 33.53
C TRP A 371 -14.78 13.99 33.37
N ASP A 372 -16.03 14.04 32.94
CA ASP A 372 -16.68 12.87 32.36
C ASP A 372 -16.23 12.73 30.90
N HIS A 373 -16.24 11.52 30.37
CA HIS A 373 -15.75 11.21 29.02
C HIS A 373 -16.83 10.48 28.24
N TYR A 374 -17.00 10.85 26.97
CA TYR A 374 -17.92 10.16 26.07
C TYR A 374 -17.31 10.06 24.68
N GLY A 375 -17.33 8.88 24.09
CA GLY A 375 -16.71 8.58 22.80
C GLY A 375 -16.05 7.21 22.78
N ALA A 376 -15.74 6.74 21.57
CA ALA A 376 -14.97 5.52 21.35
C ALA A 376 -13.50 5.68 21.76
N ASP A 377 -12.79 4.56 21.96
CA ASP A 377 -11.35 4.54 22.29
C ASP A 377 -10.99 5.23 23.62
N GLN A 378 -11.85 5.12 24.64
CA GLN A 378 -11.56 5.67 25.98
C GLN A 378 -10.29 5.06 26.60
N GLY A 379 -9.48 5.88 27.27
CA GLY A 379 -8.28 5.43 27.99
C GLY A 379 -7.10 4.96 27.12
N LYS A 380 -7.03 5.41 25.86
CA LYS A 380 -5.93 5.08 24.94
C LYS A 380 -4.59 5.74 25.31
N PHE A 381 -4.63 6.81 26.12
CA PHE A 381 -3.46 7.59 26.55
C PHE A 381 -3.45 7.88 28.04
#